data_AF-A0A9P6JG95-F1
#
_entry.id   AF-A0A9P6JG95-F1
#
_cell.length_a   1.000
_cell.length_b   1.000
_cell.length_c   1.000
_cell.angle_alpha   90.00
_cell.angle_beta   90.00
_cell.angle_gamma   90.00
#
_symmetry.space_group_name_H-M   'P 1'
#
loop_
_entity.id
_entity.type
_entity.pdbx_description
1 polymer ?
#
loop_
_entity_poly.entity_id
_entity_poly.type
_entity_poly.pdbx_seq_one_letter_code
_entity_poly.pdbx_strand_id
1 'polypeptide(L)'
;MALNKIFSFFVVAVLALVVMSQGAEALTMPAWCNCNNDQTKTKKACSSAGGNYDGSSCGLDQVGKYKSFLERCSNQNGSYKCWH
;
A
#
# COMPACT_ATOMS: atom_id res chain seq x y z
N MET A 1 -3.01 -47.43 -15.60
CA MET A 1 -3.76 -46.19 -15.26
C MET A 1 -3.20 -45.49 -14.00
N ALA A 2 -1.90 -45.18 -13.95
CA ALA A 2 -1.28 -44.49 -12.80
C ALA A 2 -0.55 -43.19 -13.18
N LEU A 3 -0.15 -43.07 -14.46
CA LEU A 3 0.58 -41.91 -14.98
C LEU A 3 -0.28 -40.63 -14.97
N ASN A 4 -1.54 -40.72 -15.39
CA ASN A 4 -2.45 -39.56 -15.43
C ASN A 4 -2.75 -38.93 -14.05
N LYS A 5 -2.66 -39.72 -12.97
CA LYS A 5 -2.90 -39.20 -11.61
C LYS A 5 -1.74 -38.32 -11.12
N ILE A 6 -0.50 -38.70 -11.43
CA ILE A 6 0.71 -38.01 -10.97
C ILE A 6 0.86 -36.66 -11.69
N PHE A 7 0.61 -36.61 -13.00
CA PHE A 7 0.65 -35.36 -13.76
C PHE A 7 -0.37 -34.32 -13.27
N SER A 8 -1.54 -34.75 -12.81
CA SER A 8 -2.58 -33.85 -12.30
C SER A 8 -2.16 -33.14 -11.00
N PHE A 9 -1.42 -33.82 -10.12
CA PHE A 9 -0.90 -33.22 -8.89
C PHE A 9 0.17 -32.16 -9.16
N PHE A 10 1.03 -32.38 -10.14
CA PHE A 10 2.06 -31.39 -10.51
C PHE A 10 1.45 -30.11 -11.08
N VAL A 11 0.41 -30.22 -11.92
CA VAL A 11 -0.24 -29.03 -12.50
C VAL A 11 -0.92 -28.18 -11.42
N VAL A 12 -1.59 -28.81 -10.45
CA VAL A 12 -2.24 -28.09 -9.33
C VAL A 12 -1.20 -27.41 -8.43
N ALA A 13 -0.06 -28.06 -8.16
CA ALA A 13 1.00 -27.48 -7.34
C ALA A 13 1.67 -26.27 -8.02
N VAL A 14 1.88 -26.33 -9.33
CA VAL A 14 2.46 -25.19 -10.10
C VAL A 14 1.47 -24.03 -10.16
N LEU A 15 0.18 -24.29 -10.32
CA LEU A 15 -0.85 -23.24 -10.27
C LEU A 15 -0.93 -22.56 -8.90
N ALA A 16 -0.81 -23.34 -7.80
CA ALA A 16 -0.79 -22.78 -6.44
C ALA A 16 0.42 -21.86 -6.21
N LEU A 17 1.61 -22.22 -6.73
CA LEU A 17 2.82 -21.40 -6.64
C LEU A 17 2.70 -20.08 -7.41
N VAL A 18 2.13 -20.11 -8.63
CA VAL A 18 1.94 -18.90 -9.45
C VAL A 18 0.99 -17.89 -8.79
N VAL A 19 -0.05 -18.35 -8.09
CA VAL A 19 -0.97 -17.45 -7.37
C VAL A 19 -0.27 -16.73 -6.20
N MET A 20 0.71 -17.36 -5.55
CA MET A 20 1.45 -16.77 -4.42
C MET A 20 2.51 -15.74 -4.84
N SER A 21 3.02 -15.81 -6.07
CA SER A 21 4.05 -14.87 -6.57
C SER A 21 3.50 -13.49 -6.98
N GLN A 22 2.18 -13.31 -7.02
CA GLN A 22 1.56 -12.04 -7.43
C GLN A 22 1.41 -11.02 -6.29
N GLY A 23 1.82 -11.38 -5.07
CA GLY A 23 1.57 -10.59 -3.87
C GLY A 23 2.84 -10.04 -3.24
N ALA A 24 3.47 -9.05 -3.87
CA ALA A 24 4.24 -7.99 -3.23
C ALA A 24 5.09 -7.28 -4.28
N GLU A 25 4.44 -6.55 -5.18
CA GLU A 25 5.13 -5.45 -5.83
C GLU A 25 5.45 -4.49 -4.68
N ALA A 26 6.72 -4.38 -4.31
CA ALA A 26 7.19 -3.42 -3.33
C ALA A 26 6.98 -2.03 -3.94
N LEU A 27 5.74 -1.56 -3.88
CA LEU A 27 5.39 -0.17 -4.14
C LEU A 27 6.33 0.63 -3.26
N THR A 28 7.28 1.33 -3.89
CA THR A 28 8.17 2.24 -3.21
C THR A 28 7.26 3.36 -2.70
N MET A 29 6.77 3.18 -1.47
CA MET A 29 5.88 4.13 -0.85
C MET A 29 6.73 5.37 -0.56
N PRO A 30 6.23 6.57 -0.90
CA PRO A 30 6.96 7.79 -0.60
C PRO A 30 7.22 7.87 0.90
N ALA A 31 8.47 8.10 1.27
CA ALA A 31 8.85 8.27 2.65
C ALA A 31 8.19 9.52 3.27
N TRP A 32 7.80 10.48 2.42
CA TRP A 32 7.32 11.79 2.84
C TRP A 32 6.16 12.28 1.99
N CYS A 33 5.09 12.75 2.64
CA CYS A 33 3.95 13.37 1.98
C CYS A 33 3.39 14.52 2.80
N ASN A 34 2.92 15.56 2.12
CA ASN A 34 2.11 16.61 2.73
C ASN A 34 0.79 16.85 1.98
N CYS A 35 -0.16 17.40 2.72
CA CYS A 35 -1.42 17.92 2.23
C CYS A 35 -1.37 19.43 2.11
N ASN A 36 -1.43 19.96 0.89
CA ASN A 36 -1.57 21.37 0.55
C ASN A 36 -0.52 22.28 1.21
N ASN A 37 0.68 21.76 1.42
CA ASN A 37 1.75 22.40 2.19
C ASN A 37 1.35 22.83 3.61
N ASP A 38 0.36 22.14 4.18
CA ASP A 38 -0.23 22.44 5.47
C ASP A 38 -0.02 21.25 6.41
N GLN A 39 0.81 21.45 7.44
CA GLN A 39 1.13 20.40 8.41
C GLN A 39 -0.09 19.98 9.24
N THR A 40 -1.04 20.88 9.49
CA THR A 40 -2.27 20.58 10.24
C THR A 40 -3.15 19.62 9.44
N LYS A 41 -3.33 19.90 8.14
CA LYS A 41 -4.07 19.01 7.23
C LYS A 41 -3.36 17.68 7.02
N THR A 42 -2.03 17.72 6.92
CA THR A 42 -1.18 16.53 6.78
C THR A 42 -1.33 15.63 7.99
N LYS A 43 -1.19 16.18 9.20
CA LYS A 43 -1.39 15.47 10.46
C LYS A 43 -2.79 14.87 10.55
N LYS A 44 -3.82 15.65 10.21
CA LYS A 44 -5.22 15.16 10.24
C LYS A 44 -5.46 14.02 9.25
N ALA A 45 -4.97 14.14 8.01
CA ALA A 45 -5.05 13.08 7.01
C ALA A 45 -4.30 11.83 7.48
N CYS A 46 -3.11 12.03 8.06
CA CYS A 46 -2.26 10.98 8.59
C CYS A 46 -2.93 10.17 9.71
N SER A 47 -3.42 10.87 10.74
CA SER A 47 -4.12 10.21 11.85
C SER A 47 -5.39 9.51 11.38
N SER A 48 -6.10 10.07 10.41
CA SER A 48 -7.30 9.44 9.82
C SER A 48 -7.00 8.21 8.97
N ALA A 49 -5.77 8.08 8.48
CA ALA A 49 -5.29 6.95 7.68
C ALA A 49 -4.65 5.85 8.53
N GLY A 50 -4.61 5.99 9.86
CA GLY A 50 -3.94 5.06 10.77
C GLY A 50 -2.42 5.13 10.71
N GLY A 51 -1.86 6.24 10.23
CA GLY A 51 -0.43 6.55 10.25
C GLY A 51 -0.02 7.21 11.57
N ASN A 52 1.29 7.24 11.81
CA ASN A 52 1.88 7.91 12.96
C ASN A 52 2.65 9.15 12.49
N TYR A 53 2.09 10.33 12.75
CA TYR A 53 2.70 11.59 12.31
C TYR A 53 3.77 12.05 13.30
N ASP A 54 5.03 12.08 12.88
CA ASP A 54 6.19 12.46 13.71
C ASP A 54 6.59 13.95 13.59
N GLY A 55 5.79 14.75 12.87
CA GLY A 55 6.08 16.15 12.54
C GLY A 55 6.58 16.33 11.11
N SER A 56 6.83 15.23 10.42
CA SER A 56 7.65 15.20 9.23
C SER A 56 7.15 14.12 8.26
N SER A 57 7.12 12.87 8.71
CA SER A 57 6.56 11.72 8.01
C SER A 57 5.26 11.24 8.68
N CYS A 58 4.51 10.41 7.95
CA CYS A 58 3.26 9.83 8.41
C CYS A 58 3.39 8.32 8.73
N GLY A 59 4.57 7.72 8.51
CA GLY A 59 4.78 6.28 8.72
C GLY A 59 3.79 5.41 7.94
N LEU A 60 3.57 5.72 6.66
CA LEU A 60 2.63 4.99 5.80
C LEU A 60 3.29 3.70 5.29
N ASP A 61 3.43 2.72 6.17
CA ASP A 61 4.13 1.44 5.94
C ASP A 61 3.33 0.44 5.08
N GLN A 62 2.08 0.76 4.77
CA GLN A 62 1.17 -0.11 4.02
C GLN A 62 0.47 0.68 2.91
N VAL A 63 0.32 0.04 1.76
CA VAL A 63 -0.38 0.62 0.59
C VAL A 63 -1.79 1.08 0.94
N GLY A 64 -2.49 0.35 1.81
CA GLY A 64 -3.82 0.73 2.28
C GLY A 64 -3.83 2.02 3.10
N LYS A 65 -2.85 2.20 3.99
CA LYS A 65 -2.67 3.44 4.76
C LYS A 65 -2.29 4.59 3.83
N TYR A 66 -1.39 4.35 2.88
CA TYR A 66 -0.98 5.34 1.89
C TYR A 66 -2.17 5.84 1.05
N LYS A 67 -2.96 4.93 0.46
CA LYS A 67 -4.18 5.29 -0.28
C LYS A 67 -5.18 6.04 0.60
N SER A 68 -5.39 5.58 1.84
CA SER A 68 -6.25 6.26 2.80
C SER A 68 -5.76 7.68 3.09
N PHE A 69 -4.45 7.89 3.26
CA PHE A 69 -3.88 9.22 3.44
C PHE A 69 -4.18 10.13 2.23
N LEU A 70 -3.95 9.65 1.01
CA LEU A 70 -4.23 10.42 -0.21
C LEU A 70 -5.71 10.80 -0.32
N GLU A 71 -6.63 9.87 -0.06
CA GLU A 71 -8.07 10.14 -0.04
C GLU A 71 -8.44 11.17 1.03
N ARG A 72 -7.93 11.01 2.25
CA ARG A 72 -8.21 11.95 3.36
C ARG A 72 -7.63 13.34 3.06
N CYS A 73 -6.53 13.40 2.33
CA CYS A 73 -5.94 14.63 1.86
C CYS A 73 -6.83 15.33 0.84
N SER A 74 -7.27 14.57 -0.17
CA SER A 74 -8.14 15.07 -1.24
C SER A 74 -9.51 15.53 -0.71
N ASN A 75 -10.09 14.78 0.24
CA ASN A 75 -11.36 15.13 0.88
C ASN A 75 -11.29 16.42 1.73
N GLN A 76 -10.10 16.85 2.13
CA GLN A 76 -9.88 18.13 2.79
C GLN A 76 -9.68 19.29 1.79
N ASN A 77 -10.12 19.09 0.55
CA ASN A 77 -9.91 19.99 -0.58
C ASN A 77 -8.42 20.34 -0.79
N GLY A 78 -7.56 19.38 -0.48
CA GLY A 78 -6.11 19.53 -0.52
C GLY A 78 -5.50 18.74 -1.65
N SER A 79 -4.63 19.37 -2.44
CA SER A 79 -3.66 18.66 -3.26
C SER A 79 -2.61 18.03 -2.36
N TYR A 80 -2.09 16.86 -2.69
CA TYR A 80 -0.95 16.26 -1.97
C TYR A 80 0.34 16.42 -2.76
N LYS A 81 1.46 16.53 -2.05
CA LYS A 81 2.82 16.40 -2.61
C LYS A 81 3.55 15.32 -1.83
N CYS A 82 4.11 14.37 -2.55
CA CYS A 82 4.86 13.26 -1.98
C CYS A 82 6.25 13.18 -2.61
N TRP A 83 7.23 12.78 -1.82
CA TRP A 83 8.64 12.67 -2.20
C TRP A 83 9.21 11.34 -1.71
N HIS A 84 10.26 10.86 -2.35
CA HIS A 84 11.02 9.68 -1.94
C HIS A 84 12.27 10.11 -1.19
#